data_AF-A0A925WM94-F1
#
_entry.id   AF-A0A925WM94-F1
#
_cell.length_a   1.000
_cell.length_b   1.000
_cell.length_c   1.000
_cell.angle_alpha   90.00
_cell.angle_beta   90.00
_cell.angle_gamma   90.00
#
_symmetry.space_group_name_H-M   'P 1'
#
loop_
_entity.id
_entity.type
_entity.pdbx_description
1 polymer ?
#
loop_
_entity_poly.entity_id
_entity_poly.type
_entity_poly.pdbx_seq_one_letter_code
_entity_poly.pdbx_strand_id
1 'polypeptide(L)'
;MGLPADSFLQFTPDLRICRLLNGLWQVSGAHGVIDRNKAIPEMLAYHADGFTTWDLADHYGPAEDFIGMFRAQLTVQGIDLGTMQAFTKWVPQPTRMTRAVVEAAVDVSRRRMQTETL
;
A
#
# COMPACT_ATOMS: atom_id res chain seq x y z
N MET A 1 19.89 -8.14 4.70
CA MET A 1 19.90 -9.61 4.51
C MET A 1 18.44 -9.96 4.24
N GLY A 2 18.12 -10.45 3.04
CA GLY A 2 16.72 -10.61 2.64
C GLY A 2 15.98 -11.67 3.44
N LEU A 3 14.65 -11.56 3.52
CA LEU A 3 13.79 -12.57 4.15
C LEU A 3 13.95 -13.96 3.50
N PRO A 4 13.88 -15.06 4.28
CA PRO A 4 13.93 -16.41 3.74
C PRO A 4 12.70 -16.73 2.87
N ALA A 5 12.81 -17.73 1.99
CA ALA A 5 11.79 -18.04 0.99
C ALA A 5 10.42 -18.41 1.59
N ASP A 6 10.41 -19.04 2.77
CA ASP A 6 9.22 -19.41 3.55
C ASP A 6 8.49 -18.21 4.16
N SER A 7 9.12 -17.04 4.19
CA SER A 7 8.47 -15.76 4.56
C SER A 7 7.48 -15.29 3.50
N PHE A 8 7.44 -15.91 2.33
CA PHE A 8 6.51 -15.58 1.26
C PHE A 8 5.46 -16.68 1.09
N LEU A 9 4.27 -16.29 0.66
CA LEU A 9 3.15 -17.19 0.38
C LEU A 9 2.59 -16.88 -1.01
N GLN A 10 2.50 -17.91 -1.85
CA GLN A 10 1.65 -17.86 -3.04
C GLN A 10 0.20 -18.05 -2.59
N PHE A 11 -0.57 -16.97 -2.53
CA PHE A 11 -1.95 -16.98 -1.99
C PHE A 11 -2.97 -17.39 -3.06
N THR A 12 -2.81 -16.87 -4.28
CA THR A 12 -3.55 -17.27 -5.50
C THR A 12 -2.56 -17.43 -6.65
N PRO A 13 -2.91 -17.96 -7.83
CA PRO A 13 -1.98 -18.08 -8.96
C PRO A 13 -1.31 -16.76 -9.39
N ASP A 14 -1.98 -15.63 -9.16
CA ASP A 14 -1.59 -14.28 -9.54
C ASP A 14 -1.18 -13.38 -8.35
N LEU A 15 -1.29 -13.87 -7.11
CA LEU A 15 -0.94 -13.12 -5.90
C LEU A 15 0.05 -13.88 -5.02
N ARG A 16 1.28 -13.37 -4.97
CA ARG A 16 2.31 -13.75 -4.00
C ARG A 16 2.48 -12.62 -3.00
N ILE A 17 2.55 -12.93 -1.71
CA ILE A 17 2.70 -11.93 -0.64
C ILE A 17 3.89 -12.27 0.27
N CYS A 18 4.46 -11.25 0.90
CA CYS A 18 5.20 -11.41 2.14
C CYS A 18 4.21 -11.69 3.27
N ARG A 19 4.46 -12.72 4.09
CA ARG A 19 3.60 -13.08 5.23
C ARG A 19 3.61 -12.04 6.34
N LEU A 20 4.67 -11.22 6.40
CA LEU A 20 4.78 -10.09 7.32
C LEU A 20 4.43 -8.81 6.55
N LEU A 21 3.27 -8.27 6.85
CA LEU A 21 2.77 -7.06 6.20
C LEU A 21 3.27 -5.81 6.94
N ASN A 22 3.72 -4.82 6.19
CA ASN A 22 3.98 -3.48 6.71
C ASN A 22 2.67 -2.73 6.86
N GLY A 23 2.20 -2.57 8.10
CA GLY A 23 1.04 -1.72 8.39
C GLY A 23 1.38 -0.24 8.22
N LEU A 24 0.48 0.52 7.61
CA LEU A 24 0.56 1.99 7.48
C LEU A 24 -0.38 2.73 8.45
N TRP A 25 -1.01 2.04 9.40
CA TRP A 25 -1.94 2.66 10.34
C TRP A 25 -1.30 3.75 11.21
N GLN A 26 0.00 3.66 11.50
CA GLN A 26 0.73 4.70 12.23
C GLN A 26 0.69 6.06 11.53
N VAL A 27 0.50 6.10 10.20
CA VAL A 27 0.40 7.34 9.45
C VAL A 27 -1.02 7.96 9.48
N SER A 28 -1.95 7.37 10.24
CA SER A 28 -3.29 7.94 10.48
C SER A 28 -3.28 9.26 11.24
N GLY A 29 -2.15 9.64 11.86
CA GLY A 29 -1.98 10.90 12.60
C GLY A 29 -2.25 10.79 14.11
N ALA A 30 -2.75 9.65 14.59
CA ALA A 30 -2.95 9.41 16.03
C ALA A 30 -1.64 9.12 16.81
N HIS A 31 -0.53 8.88 16.09
CA HIS A 31 0.75 8.46 16.66
C HIS A 31 1.83 9.55 16.69
N GLY A 32 1.42 10.80 16.48
CA GLY A 32 2.33 11.94 16.43
C GLY A 32 2.64 12.41 15.01
N VAL A 33 3.63 13.29 14.89
CA VAL A 33 3.99 13.93 13.63
C VAL A 33 4.68 12.93 12.70
N ILE A 34 4.19 12.85 11.47
CA ILE A 34 4.78 12.02 10.41
C ILE A 34 5.79 12.86 9.63
N ASP A 35 7.05 12.43 9.63
CA ASP A 35 8.05 13.01 8.74
C ASP A 35 7.90 12.42 7.34
N ARG A 36 7.18 13.16 6.48
CA ARG A 36 6.91 12.76 5.10
C ARG A 36 8.19 12.55 4.29
N ASN A 37 9.29 13.21 4.65
CA ASN A 37 10.56 13.09 3.93
C ASN A 37 11.26 11.76 4.24
N LYS A 38 10.91 11.10 5.34
CA LYS A 38 11.46 9.80 5.74
C LYS A 38 10.59 8.62 5.31
N ALA A 39 9.28 8.83 5.18
CA ALA A 39 8.32 7.77 4.88
C ALA A 39 8.70 6.95 3.64
N ILE A 40 8.93 7.61 2.49
CA ILE A 40 9.24 6.90 1.24
C ILE A 40 10.63 6.23 1.26
N PRO A 41 11.72 6.90 1.73
CA PRO A 41 13.00 6.22 1.93
C PRO A 41 12.93 4.99 2.83
N GLU A 42 12.16 5.03 3.93
CA GLU A 42 11.98 3.87 4.80
C GLU A 42 11.20 2.75 4.11
N MET A 43 10.14 3.08 3.35
CA MET A 43 9.41 2.09 2.57
C MET A 43 10.30 1.38 1.55
N LEU A 44 11.20 2.12 0.89
CA LEU A 44 12.21 1.56 -0.02
C LEU A 44 13.19 0.63 0.71
N ALA A 45 13.64 1.00 1.92
CA ALA A 45 14.52 0.17 2.74
C ALA A 45 13.83 -1.15 3.14
N TYR A 46 12.59 -1.09 3.64
CA TYR A 46 11.80 -2.28 3.96
C TYR A 46 11.59 -3.19 2.74
N HIS A 47 11.28 -2.61 1.57
CA HIS A 47 11.11 -3.37 0.35
C HIS A 47 12.41 -4.06 -0.08
N ALA A 48 13.55 -3.37 0.03
CA ALA A 48 14.86 -3.92 -0.26
C ALA A 48 15.25 -5.08 0.68
N ASP A 49 14.80 -5.03 1.94
CA ASP A 49 14.97 -6.13 2.90
C ASP A 49 13.96 -7.28 2.71
N GLY A 50 13.02 -7.16 1.76
CA GLY A 50 12.07 -8.20 1.37
C GLY A 50 10.67 -8.05 1.95
N PHE A 51 10.38 -6.99 2.70
CA PHE A 51 9.04 -6.69 3.19
C PHE A 51 8.21 -6.00 2.10
N THR A 52 7.65 -6.80 1.20
CA THR A 52 7.05 -6.30 -0.05
C THR A 52 5.53 -6.13 -0.01
N THR A 53 4.88 -6.41 1.11
CA THR A 53 3.41 -6.36 1.24
C THR A 53 2.98 -5.30 2.24
N TRP A 54 2.07 -4.42 1.84
CA TRP A 54 1.66 -3.22 2.57
C TRP A 54 0.18 -3.28 2.93
N ASP A 55 -0.15 -3.00 4.20
CA ASP A 55 -1.51 -2.90 4.70
C ASP A 55 -1.89 -1.45 4.98
N LEU A 56 -2.99 -0.98 4.38
CA LEU A 56 -3.45 0.40 4.51
C LEU A 56 -4.97 0.51 4.47
N ALA A 57 -5.46 1.74 4.57
CA ALA A 57 -6.85 2.11 4.37
C ALA A 57 -6.95 3.57 3.90
N ASP A 58 -8.08 3.90 3.27
CA ASP A 58 -8.46 5.24 2.81
C ASP A 58 -8.32 6.33 3.88
N HIS A 59 -8.70 6.00 5.12
CA HIS A 59 -8.73 6.90 6.27
C HIS A 59 -7.42 6.90 7.08
N TYR A 60 -6.39 6.15 6.67
CA TYR A 60 -5.07 6.18 7.33
C TYR A 60 -4.25 7.39 6.86
N GLY A 61 -4.81 8.59 7.02
CA GLY A 61 -4.14 9.84 6.62
C GLY A 61 -3.60 9.77 5.18
N PRO A 62 -2.28 9.94 4.96
CA PRO A 62 -1.66 9.92 3.63
C PRO A 62 -1.26 8.52 3.12
N ALA A 63 -1.68 7.41 3.76
CA ALA A 63 -1.17 6.07 3.43
C ALA A 63 -1.33 5.68 1.95
N GLU A 64 -2.49 5.90 1.34
CA GLU A 64 -2.70 5.61 -0.09
C GLU A 64 -1.84 6.50 -1.00
N ASP A 65 -1.63 7.76 -0.61
CA ASP A 65 -0.77 8.68 -1.36
C ASP A 65 0.70 8.25 -1.27
N PHE A 66 1.13 7.73 -0.12
CA PHE A 66 2.47 7.17 0.05
C PHE A 66 2.69 5.94 -0.82
N ILE A 67 1.69 5.07 -0.99
CA ILE A 67 1.78 3.96 -1.96
C ILE A 67 1.95 4.48 -3.39
N GLY A 68 1.22 5.52 -3.79
CA GLY A 68 1.41 6.16 -5.11
C GLY A 68 2.83 6.68 -5.29
N MET A 69 3.32 7.47 -4.33
CA MET A 69 4.69 8.01 -4.34
C MET A 69 5.75 6.91 -4.33
N PHE A 70 5.54 5.85 -3.55
CA PHE A 70 6.44 4.71 -3.46
C PHE A 70 6.52 3.93 -4.78
N ARG A 71 5.39 3.67 -5.43
CA ARG A 71 5.34 3.07 -6.78
C ARG A 71 6.12 3.89 -7.79
N ALA A 72 5.93 5.21 -7.79
CA ALA A 72 6.68 6.11 -8.67
C ALA A 72 8.20 6.00 -8.44
N GLN A 73 8.65 5.93 -7.17
CA GLN A 73 10.08 5.73 -6.85
C GLN A 73 10.62 4.37 -7.29
N LEU A 74 9.86 3.28 -7.11
CA LEU A 74 10.24 1.95 -7.60
C LEU A 74 10.43 1.97 -9.13
N THR A 75 9.51 2.60 -9.87
CA THR A 75 9.62 2.76 -11.32
C THR A 75 10.86 3.57 -11.73
N VAL A 76 11.16 4.68 -11.04
CA VAL A 76 12.37 5.48 -11.29
C VAL A 76 13.64 4.67 -11.06
N GLN A 77 13.64 3.75 -10.08
CA GLN A 77 14.77 2.87 -9.79
C GLN A 77 14.81 1.61 -10.68
N GLY A 78 13.88 1.46 -11.62
CA GLY A 78 13.79 0.28 -12.49
C GLY A 78 13.37 -1.01 -11.77
N ILE A 79 12.75 -0.89 -10.59
CA ILE A 79 12.24 -2.03 -9.83
C ILE A 79 10.85 -2.41 -10.34
N ASP A 80 10.65 -3.69 -10.60
CA ASP A 80 9.37 -4.23 -11.05
C ASP A 80 8.27 -4.03 -9.99
N LEU A 81 7.19 -3.34 -10.36
CA LEU A 81 6.03 -3.13 -9.50
C LEU A 81 5.29 -4.42 -9.17
N GLY A 82 5.44 -5.49 -9.97
CA GLY A 82 4.91 -6.83 -9.65
C GLY A 82 5.51 -7.43 -8.37
N THR A 83 6.65 -6.90 -7.90
CA THR A 83 7.27 -7.33 -6.64
C THR A 83 6.59 -6.79 -5.39
N MET A 84 5.74 -5.76 -5.51
CA MET A 84 5.03 -5.14 -4.37
C MET A 84 3.53 -5.48 -4.37
N GLN A 85 2.95 -5.63 -3.17
CA GLN A 85 1.51 -5.80 -2.98
C GLN A 85 1.00 -4.76 -1.99
N ALA A 86 -0.10 -4.08 -2.30
CA ALA A 86 -0.71 -3.10 -1.40
C ALA A 86 -2.20 -3.41 -1.23
N PHE A 87 -2.64 -3.59 0.01
CA PHE A 87 -4.02 -3.87 0.36
C PHE A 87 -4.63 -2.66 1.04
N THR A 88 -5.56 -2.00 0.36
CA THR A 88 -6.34 -0.90 0.94
C THR A 88 -7.74 -1.34 1.34
N LYS A 89 -8.34 -0.56 2.22
CA LYS A 89 -9.69 -0.74 2.75
C LYS A 89 -10.41 0.59 2.62
N TRP A 90 -11.68 0.53 2.29
CA TRP A 90 -12.55 1.71 2.26
C TRP A 90 -13.48 1.69 3.47
N VAL A 91 -13.55 2.81 4.20
CA VAL A 91 -14.42 2.97 5.37
C VAL A 91 -15.47 4.05 5.06
N PRO A 92 -16.65 3.66 4.53
CA PRO A 92 -17.70 4.61 4.22
C PRO A 92 -18.42 5.14 5.45
N GLN A 93 -18.97 6.36 5.31
CA GLN A 93 -20.06 6.79 6.17
C GLN A 93 -21.33 5.95 5.89
N PRO A 94 -22.16 5.65 6.91
CA PRO A 94 -23.40 4.92 6.71
C PRO A 94 -24.35 5.68 5.79
N THR A 95 -24.55 5.18 4.57
CA THR A 95 -25.52 5.69 3.61
C THR A 95 -25.99 4.55 2.70
N ARG A 96 -26.92 4.83 1.78
CA ARG A 96 -27.34 3.84 0.79
C ARG A 96 -26.15 3.50 -0.12
N MET A 97 -25.64 2.27 0.02
CA MET A 97 -24.53 1.76 -0.78
C MET A 97 -25.00 1.32 -2.16
N THR A 98 -24.99 2.24 -3.13
CA THR A 98 -25.22 1.90 -4.54
C THR A 98 -23.89 1.52 -5.21
N ARG A 99 -23.95 0.81 -6.34
CA ARG A 99 -22.77 0.47 -7.15
C ARG A 99 -21.91 1.70 -7.46
N ALA A 100 -22.54 2.80 -7.88
CA ALA A 100 -21.85 4.04 -8.21
C ALA A 100 -21.10 4.67 -7.02
N VAL A 101 -21.61 4.53 -5.80
CA VAL A 101 -20.92 5.00 -4.59
C VAL A 101 -19.65 4.19 -4.34
N VAL A 102 -19.74 2.86 -4.47
CA VAL A 102 -18.59 1.97 -4.28
C VAL A 102 -17.53 2.21 -5.35
N GLU A 103 -17.92 2.32 -6.62
CA GLU A 103 -16.99 2.60 -7.73
C GLU A 103 -16.28 3.93 -7.54
N ALA A 104 -17.02 4.99 -7.20
CA ALA A 104 -16.43 6.30 -6.94
C ALA A 104 -15.40 6.26 -5.79
N ALA A 105 -15.65 5.45 -4.76
CA ALA A 105 -14.71 5.27 -3.66
C ALA A 105 -13.44 4.51 -4.09
N VAL A 106 -13.61 3.39 -4.82
CA VAL A 106 -12.48 2.63 -5.39
C VAL A 106 -11.63 3.50 -6.32
N ASP A 107 -12.25 4.37 -7.12
CA ASP A 107 -11.55 5.31 -8.00
C ASP A 107 -10.75 6.37 -7.24
N VAL A 108 -11.17 6.76 -6.05
CA VAL A 108 -10.35 7.62 -5.17
C VAL A 108 -9.07 6.88 -4.78
N SER A 109 -9.18 5.65 -4.28
CA SER A 109 -8.02 4.84 -3.90
C SER A 109 -7.08 4.58 -5.09
N ARG A 110 -7.61 4.22 -6.26
CA ARG A 110 -6.83 4.04 -7.51
C ARG A 110 -6.05 5.29 -7.89
N ARG A 111 -6.67 6.48 -7.81
CA ARG A 111 -6.00 7.76 -8.09
C ARG A 111 -4.89 8.07 -7.08
N ARG A 112 -5.17 7.93 -5.79
CA ARG A 112 -4.19 8.20 -4.72
C ARG A 112 -2.99 7.25 -4.80
N MET A 113 -3.24 5.97 -5.03
CA MET A 113 -2.22 4.94 -5.19
C MET A 113 -1.59 4.89 -6.59
N GLN A 114 -2.02 5.75 -7.52
CA GLN A 114 -1.51 5.82 -8.90
C GLN A 114 -1.49 4.43 -9.58
N THR A 115 -2.65 3.77 -9.60
CA THR A 115 -2.82 2.44 -10.19
C THR A 115 -4.14 2.33 -10.97
N GLU A 116 -4.14 1.51 -12.01
CA GLU A 116 -5.33 1.19 -12.78
C GLU A 116 -6.16 0.07 -12.14
N THR A 117 -5.59 -0.73 -11.26
CA THR A 117 -6.32 -1.82 -10.59
C THR A 117 -5.93 -1.90 -9.12
N LEU A 118 -6.87 -2.37 -8.29
CA LEU A 118 -6.68 -2.78 -6.90
C LEU A 118 -6.87 -4.29 -6.80
#